data_AF-A0A1B3B8F6-F1
#
_entry.id   AF-A0A1B3B8F6-F1
#
_cell.length_a   1.000
_cell.length_b   1.000
_cell.length_c   1.000
_cell.angle_alpha   90.00
_cell.angle_beta   90.00
_cell.angle_gamma   90.00
#
_symmetry.space_group_name_H-M   'P 1'
#
loop_
_entity.id
_entity.type
_entity.pdbx_description
1 polymer ?
#
loop_
_entity_poly.entity_id
_entity_poly.type
_entity_poly.pdbx_seq_one_letter_code
_entity_poly.pdbx_strand_id
1 'polypeptide(L)'
;MKIGNIAFIVGLIVAVVGGVVDFSWFPLLLVIIGLIVGLLNISGSETKGFLIACIAFLMATTAIAPLEDALNNFSSLGTVVSMIMYNIGYMVGAATLIVAIKALFEMAKD
;
A
#
# COMPACT_ATOMS: atom_id res chain seq x y z
N MET A 1 10.42 -11.74 11.84
CA MET A 1 9.49 -10.84 12.56
C MET A 1 9.83 -9.35 12.58
N LYS A 2 11.05 -8.85 12.24
CA LYS A 2 11.32 -7.39 12.39
C LYS A 2 11.53 -6.62 11.09
N ILE A 3 12.26 -7.17 10.11
CA ILE A 3 12.68 -6.37 8.94
C ILE A 3 11.51 -5.99 8.00
N GLY A 4 10.59 -6.92 7.71
CA GLY A 4 9.46 -6.68 6.80
C GLY A 4 8.42 -5.70 7.36
N ASN A 5 8.06 -5.83 8.64
CA ASN A 5 7.14 -4.90 9.31
C ASN A 5 7.72 -3.50 9.41
N ILE A 6 9.01 -3.38 9.73
CA ILE A 6 9.69 -2.07 9.76
C ILE A 6 9.70 -1.46 8.35
N ALA A 7 10.02 -2.24 7.32
CA ALA A 7 10.01 -1.76 5.93
C ALA A 7 8.62 -1.28 5.50
N PHE A 8 7.55 -1.98 5.89
CA PHE A 8 6.18 -1.57 5.61
C PHE A 8 5.81 -0.26 6.32
N ILE A 9 6.13 -0.12 7.61
CA ILE A 9 5.85 1.10 8.37
C ILE A 9 6.64 2.30 7.80
N VAL A 10 7.92 2.11 7.48
CA VAL A 10 8.73 3.16 6.86
C VAL A 10 8.16 3.55 5.51
N GLY A 11 7.78 2.59 4.67
CA GLY A 11 7.14 2.86 3.38
C GLY A 11 5.81 3.60 3.52
N LEU A 12 5.02 3.28 4.55
CA LEU A 12 3.77 3.98 4.86
C LEU A 12 4.04 5.46 5.21
N ILE A 13 5.04 5.73 6.03
CA ILE A 13 5.44 7.11 6.38
C ILE A 13 5.87 7.86 5.12
N VAL A 14 6.67 7.24 4.26
CA VAL A 14 7.10 7.83 2.98
C VAL A 14 5.89 8.15 2.10
N ALA A 15 4.92 7.23 1.98
CA ALA A 15 3.71 7.44 1.18
C ALA A 15 2.86 8.63 1.69
N VAL A 16 2.76 8.80 3.01
CA VAL A 16 2.05 9.93 3.63
C VAL A 16 2.78 11.24 3.38
N VAL A 17 4.10 11.29 3.59
CA VAL A 17 4.89 12.51 3.39
C VAL A 17 4.87 12.95 1.92
N GLY A 18 4.97 12.01 0.98
CA GLY A 18 4.88 12.32 -0.44
C GLY A 18 3.46 12.62 -0.93
N GLY A 19 2.43 12.50 -0.10
CA GLY A 19 1.10 13.03 -0.43
C GLY A 19 1.03 14.57 -0.38
N VAL A 20 2.05 15.21 0.18
CA VAL A 20 2.17 16.67 0.28
C VAL A 20 3.13 17.23 -0.79
N VAL A 21 3.91 16.36 -1.44
CA VAL A 21 4.95 16.76 -2.40
C VAL A 21 4.72 16.08 -3.74
N ASP A 22 4.50 16.87 -4.78
CA ASP A 22 4.23 16.36 -6.13
C ASP A 22 5.53 16.14 -6.92
N PHE A 23 6.00 14.89 -6.97
CA PHE A 23 7.07 14.47 -7.88
C PHE A 23 6.58 13.37 -8.80
N SER A 24 6.78 13.55 -10.11
CA SER A 24 6.34 12.60 -11.15
C SER A 24 6.91 11.18 -11.00
N TRP A 25 8.10 11.03 -10.39
CA TRP A 25 8.74 9.74 -10.17
C TRP A 25 8.35 9.08 -8.83
N PHE A 26 7.62 9.78 -7.96
CA PHE A 26 7.31 9.29 -6.61
C PHE A 26 6.47 8.00 -6.59
N PRO A 27 5.43 7.84 -7.44
CA PRO A 27 4.69 6.58 -7.52
C PRO A 27 5.59 5.38 -7.84
N LEU A 28 6.59 5.55 -8.71
CA LEU A 28 7.53 4.50 -9.05
C LEU A 28 8.40 4.10 -7.85
N LEU A 29 8.84 5.07 -7.04
CA LEU A 29 9.56 4.80 -5.79
C LEU A 29 8.70 3.94 -4.85
N LEU A 30 7.43 4.31 -4.67
CA LEU A 30 6.51 3.59 -3.80
C LEU A 30 6.24 2.16 -4.27
N VAL A 31 6.10 1.96 -5.58
CA VAL A 31 6.01 0.61 -6.17
C VAL A 31 7.26 -0.19 -5.82
N ILE A 32 8.46 0.35 -6.01
CA ILE A 32 9.72 -0.34 -5.68
C ILE A 32 9.78 -0.70 -4.20
N ILE A 33 9.43 0.24 -3.31
CA ILE A 33 9.33 -0.02 -1.86
C ILE A 33 8.34 -1.15 -1.59
N GLY A 34 7.15 -1.11 -2.21
CA GLY A 34 6.13 -2.14 -2.08
C GLY A 34 6.62 -3.52 -2.51
N LEU A 35 7.31 -3.61 -3.65
CA LEU A 35 7.93 -4.86 -4.10
C LEU A 35 8.94 -5.41 -3.08
N ILE A 36 9.81 -4.54 -2.56
CA ILE A 36 10.79 -4.92 -1.52
C ILE A 36 10.06 -5.41 -0.27
N VAL A 37 9.03 -4.70 0.18
CA VAL A 37 8.22 -5.11 1.33
C VAL A 37 7.60 -6.48 1.10
N GLY A 38 6.94 -6.71 -0.04
CA GLY A 38 6.35 -8.01 -0.37
C GLY A 38 7.39 -9.13 -0.46
N LEU A 39 8.63 -8.82 -0.85
CA LEU A 39 9.73 -9.78 -0.84
C LEU A 39 10.18 -10.12 0.59
N LEU A 40 10.28 -9.12 1.48
CA LEU A 40 10.81 -9.23 2.84
C LEU A 40 9.78 -9.70 3.90
N ASN A 41 8.48 -9.56 3.65
CA ASN A 41 7.44 -9.80 4.66
C ASN A 41 7.22 -11.30 4.99
N ILE A 42 7.77 -12.24 4.23
CA ILE A 42 7.27 -13.63 4.28
C ILE A 42 7.96 -14.45 5.36
N SER A 43 7.30 -14.46 6.51
CA SER A 43 7.17 -15.66 7.36
C SER A 43 5.78 -16.23 7.13
N GLY A 44 5.67 -17.49 6.68
CA GLY A 44 4.43 -18.09 6.15
C GLY A 44 3.20 -18.02 7.08
N SER A 45 3.39 -17.86 8.39
CA SER A 45 2.29 -17.70 9.35
C SER A 45 1.54 -16.37 9.26
N GLU A 46 2.14 -15.32 8.68
CA GLU A 46 1.56 -13.96 8.64
C GLU A 46 0.96 -13.60 7.27
N THR A 47 1.26 -14.40 6.23
CA THR A 47 0.84 -14.18 4.84
C THR A 47 -0.66 -13.96 4.68
N LYS A 48 -1.50 -14.79 5.32
CA LYS A 48 -2.96 -14.69 5.22
C LYS A 48 -3.48 -13.37 5.81
N GLY A 49 -3.02 -13.01 7.00
CA GLY A 49 -3.42 -11.76 7.66
C GLY A 49 -3.02 -10.53 6.86
N PHE A 50 -1.79 -10.54 6.31
CA PHE A 50 -1.31 -9.48 5.44
C PHE A 50 -2.18 -9.32 4.18
N LEU A 51 -2.47 -10.42 3.47
CA LEU A 51 -3.29 -10.38 2.25
C LEU A 51 -4.71 -9.89 2.55
N ILE A 52 -5.32 -10.31 3.66
CA ILE A 52 -6.66 -9.83 4.05
C ILE A 52 -6.64 -8.32 4.31
N ALA A 53 -5.65 -7.82 5.06
CA ALA A 53 -5.51 -6.38 5.33
C ALA A 53 -5.30 -5.58 4.04
N CYS A 54 -4.48 -6.10 3.12
CA CYS A 54 -4.25 -5.48 1.82
C CYS A 54 -5.51 -5.46 0.95
N ILE A 55 -6.28 -6.54 0.92
CA ILE A 55 -7.56 -6.59 0.19
C ILE A 55 -8.54 -5.57 0.80
N ALA A 56 -8.66 -5.53 2.12
CA ALA A 56 -9.52 -4.55 2.80
C ALA A 56 -9.12 -3.11 2.46
N PHE A 57 -7.81 -2.82 2.48
CA PHE A 57 -7.29 -1.51 2.09
C PHE A 57 -7.58 -1.18 0.62
N LEU A 58 -7.25 -2.08 -0.32
CA LEU A 58 -7.49 -1.86 -1.75
C LEU A 58 -8.99 -1.67 -2.04
N MET A 59 -9.87 -2.36 -1.33
CA MET A 59 -11.31 -2.10 -1.41
C MET A 59 -11.69 -0.73 -0.86
N ALA A 60 -11.12 -0.31 0.26
CA ALA A 60 -11.33 1.04 0.79
C ALA A 60 -10.88 2.14 -0.18
N THR A 61 -9.88 1.89 -1.04
CA THR A 61 -9.46 2.88 -2.05
C THR A 61 -10.55 3.21 -3.08
N THR A 62 -11.56 2.36 -3.26
CA THR A 62 -12.70 2.66 -4.14
C THR A 62 -13.56 3.82 -3.62
N ALA A 63 -13.47 4.12 -2.32
CA ALA A 63 -14.15 5.23 -1.68
C ALA A 63 -13.36 6.55 -1.72
N ILE A 64 -12.19 6.60 -2.36
CA ILE A 64 -11.36 7.83 -2.42
C ILE A 64 -12.11 8.97 -3.13
N ALA A 65 -12.68 8.72 -4.31
CA ALA A 65 -13.38 9.76 -5.06
C ALA A 65 -14.56 10.39 -4.28
N PRO A 66 -15.51 9.62 -3.70
CA PRO A 66 -16.57 10.23 -2.90
C PRO A 66 -16.06 10.88 -1.60
N LEU A 67 -14.93 10.40 -1.04
CA LEU A 67 -14.29 11.03 0.11
C LEU A 67 -13.66 12.38 -0.25
N GLU A 68 -13.01 12.45 -1.41
CA GLU A 68 -12.45 13.68 -1.96
C GLU A 68 -13.52 14.75 -2.13
N ASP A 69 -14.62 14.40 -2.81
CA ASP A 69 -15.74 15.30 -3.04
C ASP A 69 -16.34 15.80 -1.73
N ALA A 70 -16.52 14.90 -0.75
CA ALA A 70 -17.05 15.26 0.56
C ALA A 70 -16.15 16.25 1.31
N LEU A 71 -14.83 16.02 1.29
CA LEU A 71 -13.84 16.83 2.00
C LEU A 71 -13.50 18.14 1.27
N ASN A 72 -13.61 18.19 -0.05
CA ASN A 72 -13.35 19.39 -0.84
C ASN A 72 -14.34 20.54 -0.55
N ASN A 73 -15.50 20.22 0.02
CA ASN A 73 -16.43 21.23 0.56
C ASN A 73 -15.86 22.04 1.74
N PHE A 74 -14.82 21.52 2.41
CA PHE A 74 -14.24 22.11 3.61
C PHE A 74 -12.84 22.73 3.40
N SER A 75 -12.21 22.51 2.23
CA SER A 75 -10.94 23.10 1.70
C SER A 75 -10.36 22.11 0.67
N SER A 76 -9.19 22.35 0.07
CA SER A 76 -8.43 21.37 -0.75
C SER A 76 -7.91 20.15 0.04
N LEU A 77 -8.50 19.84 1.20
CA LEU A 77 -8.15 18.74 2.07
C LEU A 77 -8.46 17.39 1.41
N GLY A 78 -9.52 17.33 0.60
CA GLY A 78 -9.89 16.13 -0.16
C GLY A 78 -8.76 15.69 -1.08
N THR A 79 -8.21 16.62 -1.86
CA THR A 79 -7.09 16.34 -2.77
C THR A 79 -5.84 15.81 -2.03
N VAL A 80 -5.48 16.38 -0.87
CA VAL A 80 -4.33 15.89 -0.08
C VAL A 80 -4.58 14.47 0.44
N VAL A 81 -5.77 14.20 0.95
CA VAL A 81 -6.14 12.86 1.44
C VAL A 81 -6.14 11.85 0.30
N SER A 82 -6.68 12.20 -0.86
CA SER A 82 -6.64 11.35 -2.06
C SER A 82 -5.22 11.01 -2.49
N MET A 83 -4.33 12.00 -2.54
CA MET A 83 -2.91 11.79 -2.90
C MET A 83 -2.21 10.82 -1.95
N ILE A 84 -2.42 10.98 -0.64
CA ILE A 84 -1.88 10.05 0.37
C ILE A 84 -2.42 8.63 0.13
N MET A 85 -3.72 8.50 -0.12
CA MET A 85 -4.34 7.19 -0.33
C MET A 85 -3.88 6.51 -1.61
N TYR A 86 -3.71 7.25 -2.71
CA TYR A 86 -3.12 6.73 -3.94
C TYR A 86 -1.67 6.28 -3.73
N ASN A 87 -0.87 7.07 -3.02
CA ASN A 87 0.51 6.72 -2.68
C ASN A 87 0.58 5.40 -1.90
N ILE A 88 -0.23 5.26 -0.86
CA ILE A 88 -0.31 4.01 -0.09
C ILE A 88 -0.79 2.88 -0.99
N GLY A 89 -1.76 3.14 -1.89
CA GLY A 89 -2.22 2.20 -2.92
C GLY A 89 -1.12 1.65 -3.81
N TYR A 90 -0.22 2.49 -4.33
CA TYR A 90 0.90 2.05 -5.15
C TYR A 90 1.82 1.07 -4.42
N MET A 91 2.16 1.39 -3.16
CA MET A 91 3.02 0.54 -2.34
C MET A 91 2.32 -0.76 -1.93
N VAL A 92 1.09 -0.67 -1.40
CA VAL A 92 0.33 -1.82 -0.91
C VAL A 92 -0.01 -2.75 -2.06
N GLY A 93 -0.44 -2.23 -3.22
CA GLY A 93 -0.73 -3.02 -4.41
C GLY A 93 0.47 -3.84 -4.87
N ALA A 94 1.65 -3.21 -4.96
CA ALA A 94 2.88 -3.89 -5.35
C ALA A 94 3.30 -4.97 -4.34
N ALA A 95 3.22 -4.69 -3.04
CA ALA A 95 3.51 -5.67 -2.00
C ALA A 95 2.54 -6.86 -2.04
N THR A 96 1.25 -6.58 -2.21
CA THR A 96 0.18 -7.58 -2.28
C THR A 96 0.40 -8.54 -3.43
N LEU A 97 0.78 -8.04 -4.62
CA LEU A 97 1.05 -8.86 -5.80
C LEU A 97 2.14 -9.90 -5.50
N ILE A 98 3.27 -9.47 -4.94
CA ILE A 98 4.38 -10.36 -4.61
C ILE A 98 3.98 -11.42 -3.59
N VAL A 99 3.27 -11.01 -2.54
CA VAL A 99 2.84 -11.94 -1.48
C VAL A 99 1.80 -12.93 -2.01
N ALA A 100 0.87 -12.48 -2.86
CA ALA A 100 -0.15 -13.33 -3.46
C ALA A 100 0.48 -14.40 -4.38
N ILE A 101 1.45 -14.02 -5.21
CA ILE A 101 2.19 -14.96 -6.07
C ILE A 101 2.89 -16.03 -5.22
N LYS A 102 3.54 -15.63 -4.12
CA LYS A 102 4.22 -16.59 -3.25
C LYS A 102 3.25 -17.51 -2.53
N ALA A 103 2.09 -17.02 -2.11
CA ALA A 103 1.03 -17.86 -1.54
C ALA A 103 0.50 -18.91 -2.54
N LEU A 104 0.37 -18.56 -3.83
CA LEU A 104 0.01 -19.52 -4.88
C LEU A 104 1.08 -20.61 -5.06
N PHE A 105 2.36 -20.25 -5.01
CA PHE A 105 3.45 -21.22 -5.08
C PHE A 105 3.52 -22.15 -3.86
N GLU A 106 3.18 -21.66 -2.67
CA GLU A 106 3.07 -22.51 -1.48
C GLU A 106 1.90 -23.49 -1.62
N MET A 107 0.73 -23.01 -2.04
CA MET A 107 -0.45 -23.86 -2.27
C MET A 107 -0.24 -24.92 -3.36
N ALA A 108 0.58 -24.65 -4.38
CA ALA A 108 0.88 -25.61 -5.44
C ALA A 108 1.91 -26.70 -5.04
N LYS A 109 2.60 -26.52 -3.91
CA LYS A 109 3.55 -27.51 -3.36
C LYS A 109 2.91 -28.49 -2.39
N ASP A 110 1.75 -28.13 -1.86
CA ASP A 110 0.87 -29.00 -1.06
C ASP A 110 0.08 -29.95 -1.98
#